data_AF-A0A8B8LRJ4-F1
#
_entry.id   AF-A0A8B8LRJ4-F1
#
_cell.length_a   1.000
_cell.length_b   1.000
_cell.length_c   1.000
_cell.angle_alpha   90.00
_cell.angle_beta   90.00
_cell.angle_gamma   90.00
#
_symmetry.space_group_name_H-M   'P 1'
#
loop_
_entity.id
_entity.type
_entity.pdbx_description
1 polymer ?
#
loop_
_entity_poly.entity_id
_entity_poly.type
_entity_poly.pdbx_seq_one_letter_code
_entity_poly.pdbx_strand_id
1 'polypeptide(L)'
;MVSKGGEGLLSLTIKTKSEDDESEIPVLLASNKGHRNMVRYLFSGTPWSVLLQNNCRCASVLLSRCISAEIFDVAAALLQHTGAKNISLDYESDQCLRPLYALAHIPSAFRSGTKLNCLQRFIYHSTFLTSYLDYHSL
;
A
#
# COMPACT_ATOMS: atom_id res chain seq x y z
N MET A 1 9.97 23.05 22.78
CA MET A 1 9.50 22.72 21.42
C MET A 1 10.71 22.19 20.65
N VAL A 2 10.82 20.86 20.47
CA VAL A 2 11.93 20.28 19.71
C VAL A 2 11.62 20.47 18.24
N SER A 3 12.32 21.39 17.58
CA SER A 3 12.32 21.50 16.12
C SER A 3 12.90 20.20 15.55
N LYS A 4 12.06 19.35 14.96
CA LYS A 4 12.47 18.08 14.34
C LYS A 4 13.13 18.36 12.99
N GLY A 5 14.41 18.69 13.00
CA GLY A 5 15.21 18.99 11.79
C GLY A 5 15.42 17.84 10.80
N GLY A 6 14.61 16.77 10.83
CA GLY A 6 14.78 15.58 9.99
C GLY A 6 13.57 15.18 9.15
N GLU A 7 12.40 15.78 9.34
CA GLU A 7 11.17 15.34 8.63
C GLU A 7 11.25 15.57 7.12
N GLY A 8 11.96 16.61 6.67
CA GLY A 8 12.20 16.87 5.25
C GLY A 8 12.98 15.78 4.52
N LEU A 9 13.77 14.96 5.24
CA LEU A 9 14.51 13.85 4.62
C LEU A 9 13.61 12.69 4.20
N LEU A 10 12.46 12.51 4.87
CA LEU A 10 11.52 11.42 4.58
C LEU A 10 10.64 11.71 3.37
N SER A 11 10.50 12.97 3.01
CA SER A 11 9.83 13.44 1.79
C SER A 11 10.82 13.81 0.68
N LEU A 12 12.13 13.75 0.94
CA LEU A 12 13.12 14.15 -0.04
C LEU A 12 13.16 13.14 -1.17
N THR A 13 12.88 13.63 -2.37
CA THR A 13 12.94 12.80 -3.56
C THR A 13 14.39 12.52 -3.93
N ILE A 14 14.78 11.25 -3.94
CA ILE A 14 16.13 10.79 -4.27
C ILE A 14 16.16 10.46 -5.75
N LYS A 15 16.98 11.18 -6.51
CA LYS A 15 17.24 10.87 -7.92
C LYS A 15 18.16 9.64 -7.97
N THR A 16 17.67 8.54 -8.51
CA THR A 16 18.48 7.33 -8.70
C THR A 16 19.28 7.45 -9.99
N LYS A 17 20.48 6.84 -10.05
CA LYS A 17 21.38 6.91 -11.23
C LYS A 17 20.95 6.01 -12.41
N SER A 18 19.78 5.36 -12.32
CA SER A 18 19.26 4.58 -13.44
C SER A 18 18.84 5.51 -14.59
N GLU A 19 19.00 5.03 -15.83
CA GLU A 19 18.67 5.79 -17.05
C GLU A 19 17.20 6.28 -17.07
N ASP A 20 16.33 5.61 -16.32
CA ASP A 20 15.02 6.12 -15.95
C ASP A 20 15.16 6.99 -14.68
N ASP A 21 15.18 8.29 -14.91
CA ASP A 21 15.28 9.40 -13.96
C ASP A 21 14.08 9.48 -12.98
N GLU A 22 13.59 8.36 -12.45
CA GLU A 22 12.52 8.36 -11.47
C GLU A 22 13.06 8.72 -10.08
N SER A 23 12.78 9.97 -9.72
CA SER A 23 12.98 10.50 -8.40
C SER A 23 11.95 9.87 -7.46
N GLU A 24 12.39 9.11 -6.45
CA GLU A 24 11.52 8.46 -5.48
C GLU A 24 11.81 8.90 -4.04
N ILE A 25 10.77 8.95 -3.21
CA ILE A 25 10.94 9.12 -1.76
C ILE A 25 11.52 7.83 -1.14
N PRO A 26 12.23 7.91 0.00
CA PRO A 26 12.97 6.78 0.55
C PRO A 26 12.14 5.51 0.77
N VAL A 27 10.86 5.65 1.18
CA VAL A 27 9.98 4.51 1.45
C VAL A 27 9.61 3.73 0.17
N LEU A 28 9.50 4.43 -0.98
CA LEU A 28 9.24 3.80 -2.28
C LEU A 28 10.47 3.06 -2.80
N LEU A 29 11.65 3.62 -2.60
CA LEU A 29 12.91 2.98 -2.95
C LEU A 29 13.11 1.70 -2.12
N ALA A 30 12.89 1.78 -0.81
CA ALA A 30 13.03 0.64 0.10
C ALA A 30 12.02 -0.48 -0.23
N SER A 31 10.78 -0.13 -0.61
CA SER A 31 9.76 -1.12 -0.97
C SER A 31 10.06 -1.78 -2.31
N ASN A 32 10.58 -1.04 -3.28
CA ASN A 32 11.03 -1.59 -4.56
C ASN A 32 12.17 -2.61 -4.39
N LYS A 33 13.04 -2.40 -3.39
CA LYS A 33 14.10 -3.34 -3.04
C LYS A 33 13.66 -4.47 -2.08
N GLY A 34 12.39 -4.49 -1.65
CA GLY A 34 11.88 -5.48 -0.70
C GLY A 34 12.51 -5.41 0.70
N HIS A 35 13.10 -4.28 1.08
CA HIS A 35 13.80 -4.12 2.36
C HIS A 35 12.81 -3.94 3.53
N ARG A 36 12.15 -5.01 3.95
CA ARG A 36 11.03 -5.01 4.92
C ARG A 36 11.22 -4.13 6.16
N ASN A 37 12.35 -4.27 6.87
CA ASN A 37 12.60 -3.50 8.09
C ASN A 37 12.77 -2.00 7.80
N MET A 38 13.41 -1.67 6.68
CA MET A 38 13.59 -0.29 6.25
C MET A 38 12.26 0.34 5.81
N VAL A 39 11.43 -0.41 5.09
CA VAL A 39 10.08 0.04 4.70
C VAL A 39 9.25 0.38 5.93
N ARG A 40 9.23 -0.47 6.95
CA ARG A 40 8.50 -0.22 8.21
C ARG A 40 8.99 1.04 8.91
N TYR A 41 10.30 1.18 9.05
CA TYR A 41 10.91 2.33 9.69
C TYR A 41 10.55 3.63 8.96
N LEU A 42 10.77 3.67 7.64
CA LEU A 42 10.49 4.85 6.84
C LEU A 42 8.99 5.17 6.80
N PHE A 43 8.13 4.17 6.59
CA PHE A 43 6.67 4.33 6.60
C PHE A 43 6.17 4.94 7.91
N SER A 44 6.71 4.51 9.05
CA SER A 44 6.31 5.05 10.36
C SER A 44 6.65 6.53 10.56
N GLY A 45 7.67 7.03 9.85
CA GLY A 45 8.08 8.42 9.90
C GLY A 45 7.54 9.27 8.76
N THR A 46 7.17 8.67 7.61
CA THR A 46 6.71 9.42 6.44
C THR A 46 5.34 10.04 6.74
N PRO A 47 5.18 11.37 6.62
CA PRO A 47 3.90 12.01 6.85
C PRO A 47 2.84 11.53 5.85
N TRP A 48 1.63 11.26 6.34
CA TRP A 48 0.49 10.88 5.50
C TRP A 48 0.16 11.93 4.44
N SER A 49 0.40 13.21 4.72
CA SER A 49 0.23 14.29 3.74
C SER A 49 1.10 14.10 2.50
N VAL A 50 2.30 13.51 2.64
CA VAL A 50 3.21 13.20 1.53
C VAL A 50 2.72 11.97 0.78
N LEU A 51 2.28 10.93 1.49
CA LEU A 51 1.78 9.69 0.88
C LEU A 51 0.50 9.89 0.06
N LEU A 52 -0.40 10.75 0.55
CA LEU A 52 -1.72 11.01 -0.04
C LEU A 52 -1.71 12.19 -1.02
N GLN A 53 -0.57 12.86 -1.21
CA GLN A 53 -0.42 13.93 -2.21
C GLN A 53 -0.62 13.41 -3.64
N ASN A 54 -0.91 14.31 -4.58
CA ASN A 54 -1.01 14.02 -6.02
C ASN A 54 -1.90 12.81 -6.32
N ASN A 55 -3.15 12.88 -5.83
CA ASN A 55 -4.14 11.82 -5.99
C ASN A 55 -3.66 10.46 -5.46
N CYS A 56 -2.98 10.45 -4.32
CA CYS A 56 -2.47 9.25 -3.66
C CYS A 56 -1.55 8.39 -4.54
N ARG A 57 -0.83 8.98 -5.51
CA ARG A 57 0.09 8.24 -6.40
C ARG A 57 1.15 7.49 -5.59
N CYS A 58 1.79 8.16 -4.63
CA CYS A 58 2.83 7.55 -3.79
C CYS A 58 2.28 6.38 -2.98
N ALA A 59 1.11 6.55 -2.35
CA ALA A 59 0.44 5.47 -1.62
C ALA A 59 0.07 4.28 -2.52
N SER A 60 -0.36 4.52 -3.77
CA SER A 60 -0.74 3.46 -4.72
C SER A 60 0.48 2.63 -5.15
N VAL A 61 1.59 3.30 -5.47
CA VAL A 61 2.87 2.62 -5.80
C VAL A 61 3.40 1.86 -4.58
N LEU A 62 3.37 2.48 -3.40
CA LEU A 62 3.84 1.84 -2.17
C LEU A 62 3.01 0.59 -1.85
N LEU A 63 1.69 0.65 -2.01
CA LEU A 63 0.77 -0.47 -1.79
C LEU A 63 1.15 -1.66 -2.66
N SER A 64 1.27 -1.45 -3.98
CA SER A 64 1.62 -2.53 -4.90
C SER A 64 2.99 -3.13 -4.60
N ARG A 65 4.02 -2.30 -4.37
CA ARG A 65 5.37 -2.79 -4.03
C ARG A 65 5.39 -3.57 -2.73
N CYS A 66 4.67 -3.11 -1.70
CA CYS A 66 4.55 -3.85 -0.45
C CYS A 66 3.84 -5.19 -0.63
N ILE A 67 2.82 -5.29 -1.49
CA ILE A 67 2.18 -6.56 -1.83
C ILE A 67 3.18 -7.49 -2.53
N SER A 68 3.82 -7.01 -3.59
CA SER A 68 4.79 -7.79 -4.37
C SER A 68 5.99 -8.26 -3.54
N ALA A 69 6.40 -7.49 -2.53
CA ALA A 69 7.45 -7.83 -1.58
C ALA A 69 6.95 -8.54 -0.30
N GLU A 70 5.67 -8.92 -0.23
CA GLU A 70 5.04 -9.59 0.91
C GLU A 70 5.14 -8.82 2.25
N ILE A 71 5.21 -7.49 2.20
CA ILE A 71 5.21 -6.57 3.35
C ILE A 71 3.74 -6.21 3.71
N PHE A 72 2.96 -7.23 4.04
CA PHE A 72 1.51 -7.11 4.21
C PHE A 72 1.06 -6.22 5.37
N ASP A 73 1.88 -6.03 6.39
CA ASP A 73 1.58 -5.16 7.51
C ASP A 73 1.52 -3.69 7.11
N VAL A 74 2.45 -3.24 6.27
CA VAL A 74 2.44 -1.87 5.72
C VAL A 74 1.32 -1.70 4.68
N ALA A 75 1.12 -2.71 3.81
CA ALA A 75 0.01 -2.71 2.86
C ALA A 75 -1.35 -2.61 3.56
N ALA A 76 -1.55 -3.37 4.65
CA ALA A 76 -2.77 -3.31 5.45
C ALA A 76 -2.94 -1.95 6.14
N ALA A 77 -1.87 -1.36 6.67
CA ALA A 77 -1.92 -0.02 7.27
C ALA A 77 -2.33 1.07 6.26
N LEU A 78 -1.84 0.98 5.02
CA LEU A 78 -2.25 1.87 3.92
C LEU A 78 -3.75 1.76 3.62
N LEU A 79 -4.28 0.53 3.54
CA LEU A 79 -5.69 0.27 3.23
C LEU A 79 -6.64 0.60 4.38
N GLN A 80 -6.18 0.54 5.63
CA GLN A 80 -6.98 0.84 6.82
C GLN A 80 -6.99 2.33 7.17
N HIS A 81 -6.10 3.13 6.57
CA HIS A 81 -6.07 4.57 6.82
C HIS A 81 -7.34 5.26 6.28
N THR A 82 -7.81 6.31 6.93
CA THR A 82 -9.05 7.02 6.53
C THR A 82 -8.98 7.61 5.12
N GLY A 83 -7.77 7.94 4.65
CA GLY A 83 -7.48 8.38 3.28
C GLY A 83 -7.40 7.26 2.23
N ALA A 84 -7.53 5.99 2.62
CA ALA A 84 -7.36 4.84 1.73
C ALA A 84 -8.35 4.78 0.57
N LYS A 85 -9.54 5.38 0.72
CA LYS A 85 -10.58 5.41 -0.33
C LYS A 85 -10.10 6.07 -1.63
N ASN A 86 -9.10 6.93 -1.53
CA ASN A 86 -8.52 7.64 -2.69
C ASN A 86 -7.31 6.91 -3.29
N ILE A 87 -6.85 5.81 -2.68
CA ILE A 87 -5.74 5.01 -3.21
C ILE A 87 -6.27 4.19 -4.39
N SER A 88 -5.67 4.36 -5.56
CA SER A 88 -6.08 3.61 -6.74
C SER A 88 -5.58 2.18 -6.66
N LEU A 89 -6.51 1.22 -6.75
CA LEU A 89 -6.20 -0.20 -6.87
C LEU A 89 -5.95 -0.64 -8.32
N ASP A 90 -6.22 0.24 -9.27
CA ASP A 90 -6.07 0.00 -10.71
C ASP A 90 -4.83 0.69 -11.28
N TYR A 91 -4.01 1.30 -10.40
CA TYR A 91 -2.77 1.95 -10.83
C TYR A 91 -1.80 0.90 -11.39
N GLU A 92 -1.41 1.11 -12.63
CA GLU A 92 -0.42 0.31 -13.35
C GLU A 92 0.60 1.24 -13.98
N SER A 93 1.86 0.88 -13.88
CA SER A 93 2.96 1.53 -14.60
C SER A 93 4.03 0.50 -14.92
N ASP A 94 4.99 0.86 -15.77
CA ASP A 94 6.13 0.01 -16.11
C ASP A 94 6.92 -0.45 -14.87
N GLN A 95 6.78 0.27 -13.75
CA GLN A 95 7.47 0.00 -12.49
C GLN A 95 6.60 -0.72 -11.44
N CYS A 96 5.33 -1.00 -11.75
CA CYS A 96 4.35 -1.37 -10.74
C CYS A 96 3.15 -2.13 -11.33
N LEU A 97 2.99 -3.40 -10.93
CA LEU A 97 1.78 -4.17 -11.21
C LEU A 97 0.58 -3.59 -10.44
N ARG A 98 -0.64 -3.87 -10.90
CA ARG A 98 -1.85 -3.53 -10.14
C ARG A 98 -1.83 -4.28 -8.80
N PRO A 99 -2.11 -3.63 -7.65
CA PRO A 99 -2.17 -4.27 -6.34
C PRO A 99 -2.93 -5.60 -6.30
N LEU A 100 -4.10 -5.66 -6.96
CA LEU A 100 -4.91 -6.86 -7.02
C LEU A 100 -4.26 -7.98 -7.85
N TYR A 101 -3.63 -7.62 -8.96
CA TYR A 101 -2.93 -8.56 -9.83
C TYR A 101 -1.70 -9.15 -9.15
N ALA A 102 -0.93 -8.32 -8.42
CA ALA A 102 0.18 -8.77 -7.59
C ALA A 102 -0.28 -9.75 -6.50
N LEU A 103 -1.38 -9.46 -5.79
CA LEU A 103 -1.96 -10.39 -4.80
C LEU A 103 -2.37 -11.73 -5.43
N ALA A 104 -3.00 -11.71 -6.61
CA ALA A 104 -3.46 -12.92 -7.28
C ALA A 104 -2.31 -13.89 -7.63
N HIS A 105 -1.09 -13.36 -7.80
CA HIS A 105 0.12 -14.16 -8.08
C HIS A 105 0.80 -14.71 -6.83
N ILE A 106 0.31 -14.40 -5.62
CA ILE A 106 0.92 -14.84 -4.36
C ILE A 106 0.00 -15.88 -3.70
N PRO A 107 0.03 -17.16 -4.12
CA PRO A 107 -0.82 -18.20 -3.56
C PRO A 107 -0.55 -18.43 -2.06
N SER A 108 0.64 -18.11 -1.56
CA SER A 108 0.99 -18.17 -0.13
C SER A 108 0.26 -17.12 0.72
N ALA A 109 -0.17 -15.99 0.14
CA ALA A 109 -0.97 -14.98 0.82
C ALA A 109 -2.35 -15.52 1.21
N PHE A 110 -2.83 -16.51 0.44
CA PHE A 110 -4.04 -17.25 0.71
C PHE A 110 -3.65 -18.63 1.26
N ARG A 111 -3.47 -18.74 2.58
CA ARG A 111 -3.20 -20.04 3.23
C ARG A 111 -4.22 -21.07 2.75
N SER A 112 -3.78 -21.97 1.87
CA SER A 112 -4.63 -22.99 1.29
C SER A 112 -5.18 -23.90 2.40
N GLY A 113 -6.49 -23.91 2.54
CA GLY A 113 -7.24 -25.14 2.77
C GLY A 113 -7.37 -25.74 4.17
N THR A 114 -6.87 -25.16 5.27
CA THR A 114 -7.28 -25.64 6.62
C THR A 114 -7.51 -24.51 7.63
N LYS A 115 -8.79 -24.15 7.77
CA LYS A 115 -9.41 -23.19 8.70
C LYS A 115 -9.36 -21.72 8.28
N LEU A 116 -10.52 -21.25 7.83
CA LEU A 116 -10.82 -19.91 7.37
C LEU A 116 -10.47 -18.85 8.44
N ASN A 117 -9.60 -17.88 8.12
CA ASN A 117 -9.16 -16.80 9.03
C ASN A 117 -9.71 -15.42 8.61
N CYS A 118 -9.54 -14.42 9.49
CA CYS A 118 -10.20 -13.10 9.52
C CYS A 118 -10.40 -12.36 8.18
N LEU A 119 -9.52 -12.53 7.20
CA LEU A 119 -9.66 -11.90 5.88
C LEU A 119 -10.86 -12.43 5.08
N GLN A 120 -11.21 -13.71 5.22
CA GLN A 120 -12.44 -14.25 4.62
C GLN A 120 -13.71 -13.75 5.31
N ARG A 121 -13.65 -13.40 6.61
CA ARG A 121 -14.76 -12.70 7.29
C ARG A 121 -14.98 -11.32 6.70
N PHE A 122 -13.92 -10.61 6.31
CA PHE A 122 -14.03 -9.30 5.66
C PHE A 122 -14.70 -9.39 4.28
N ILE A 123 -14.30 -10.37 3.45
CA ILE A 123 -14.88 -10.57 2.11
C ILE A 123 -16.34 -11.06 2.18
N TYR A 124 -16.67 -11.92 3.16
CA TYR A 124 -18.06 -12.35 3.38
C TYR A 124 -18.93 -11.24 3.96
N HIS A 125 -18.43 -10.42 4.89
CA HIS A 125 -19.21 -9.30 5.44
C HIS A 125 -19.47 -8.22 4.40
N SER A 126 -18.52 -7.92 3.51
CA SER A 126 -18.72 -6.89 2.49
C SER A 126 -19.75 -7.32 1.44
N THR A 127 -19.76 -8.58 1.01
CA THR A 127 -20.76 -9.12 0.08
C THR A 127 -22.14 -9.33 0.72
N PHE A 128 -22.19 -9.70 2.00
CA PHE A 128 -23.43 -9.83 2.76
C PHE A 128 -24.10 -8.47 3.05
N LEU A 129 -23.32 -7.42 3.34
CA LEU A 129 -23.86 -6.07 3.52
C LEU A 129 -24.42 -5.47 2.23
N THR A 130 -23.80 -5.74 1.07
CA THR A 130 -24.32 -5.26 -0.23
C THR A 130 -25.68 -5.91 -0.54
N SER A 131 -25.80 -7.21 -0.31
CA SER A 131 -27.06 -7.93 -0.53
C SER A 131 -28.15 -7.59 0.50
N TYR A 132 -27.80 -7.19 1.72
CA TYR A 132 -28.76 -6.78 2.75
C TYR A 132 -29.32 -5.36 2.53
N LEU A 133 -28.51 -4.45 1.97
CA LEU A 133 -28.95 -3.07 1.67
C LEU A 133 -29.84 -2.99 0.42
N ASP A 134 -29.64 -3.89 -0.55
CA ASP A 134 -30.50 -4.01 -1.74
C ASP A 134 -31.89 -4.60 -1.39
N TYR A 135 -32.00 -5.40 -0.33
CA TYR A 135 -33.27 -6.01 0.09
C TYR A 135 -34.19 -5.08 0.89
N HIS A 136 -33.70 -3.95 1.41
CA HIS A 136 -34.45 -3.08 2.32
C HIS A 136 -34.84 -1.72 1.73
N SER A 137 -34.62 -1.55 0.42
CA SER A 137 -34.94 -0.33 -0.35
C SER A 137 -36.06 -0.55 -1.40
N LEU A 138 -36.92 -1.57 -1.20
CA LEU A 138 -38.13 -1.86 -1.98
C LEU A 138 -39.37 -1.82 -1.09
#